data_AF-A0AAV2SSZ6-F1
#
_entry.id   AF-A0AAV2SSZ6-F1
#
_cell.length_a   1.000
_cell.length_b   1.000
_cell.length_c   1.000
_cell.angle_alpha   90.00
_cell.angle_beta   90.00
_cell.angle_gamma   90.00
#
_symmetry.space_group_name_H-M   'P 1'
#
loop_
_entity.id
_entity.type
_entity.pdbx_description
1 polymer ?
#
loop_
_entity_poly.entity_id
_entity_poly.type
_entity_poly.pdbx_seq_one_letter_code
_entity_poly.pdbx_strand_id
1 'polypeptide(L)'
;MALKALRLSQAVSDHDTLHVYQLLKDCKDKLGDENIGLADIHQVLERAHFNSEEAFDTCMKLMQINEAARQKDRNVLIDKILSNGIYIDDELISFRDEYIEEIVDVIFRIYDERRLKVNKNSSWITYQLSDGSQVYFDLETGTYQWSAPNVLASKYHFLTLVDLKETQNTVHNKHQEKENISKEELVVELQAFCRGWLERRKLQRMRKSAITIQSWWRMCRQRKVYTMYCMALKMSEPYIIVLQRAVRAWLHRKKINSILSQYREHEESVICIQRHWRSYKTRQNLQSLTLNSDPPLSIIRKFLHLLDVTEADFDEVPKLQHLKNEMVQMIRRTQHLEKQVDQLDVKIGLLVHNHINMTDHILSIDKENLSPNVPSPNAANIKSKHGGSRELLRVATMRVQKGLKALTKESREKLLGYQHLFYLLQTQPHYLATLIFSIPPGKTTQFIENVIFTLYNYGANDRDNYLLLKLFKTALEEEIRCKVLRISDINTGNPMVVKMIVAFNRSGHGQAALRDILAPLVNRVLIDNILQMNTNPLEIYRHWLNTMEIQTGQPSGLPYE
;
A
#
# COMPACT_ATOMS: atom_id res chain seq x y z
N MET A 1 95.57 -29.14 21.30
CA MET A 1 96.60 -28.30 20.65
C MET A 1 96.17 -27.72 19.30
N ALA A 2 95.32 -28.37 18.48
CA ALA A 2 94.87 -27.81 17.20
C ALA A 2 93.93 -26.59 17.31
N LEU A 3 93.11 -26.48 18.38
CA LEU A 3 92.21 -25.34 18.62
C LEU A 3 92.93 -24.01 18.93
N LYS A 4 94.20 -24.04 19.36
CA LYS A 4 95.00 -22.82 19.64
C LYS A 4 95.60 -22.19 18.38
N ALA A 5 95.59 -22.89 17.24
CA ALA A 5 96.19 -22.43 15.98
C ALA A 5 95.21 -21.67 15.06
N LEU A 6 93.91 -21.77 15.34
CA LEU A 6 92.87 -20.96 14.71
C LEU A 6 92.75 -19.66 15.52
N ARG A 7 92.91 -18.49 14.89
CA ARG A 7 92.69 -17.18 15.51
C ARG A 7 91.19 -16.99 15.82
N LEU A 8 90.69 -17.74 16.80
CA LEU A 8 89.35 -17.61 17.35
C LEU A 8 89.35 -16.40 18.29
N SER A 9 88.38 -15.50 18.13
CA SER A 9 88.27 -14.25 18.89
C SER A 9 87.92 -14.45 20.36
N GLN A 10 87.54 -15.65 20.78
CA GLN A 10 87.19 -15.98 22.17
C GLN A 10 87.83 -17.30 22.61
N ALA A 11 88.43 -17.29 23.80
CA ALA A 11 89.03 -18.46 24.41
C ALA A 11 87.94 -19.43 24.90
N VAL A 12 87.99 -20.68 24.44
CA VAL A 12 87.14 -21.76 24.96
C VAL A 12 87.64 -22.12 26.36
N SER A 13 86.75 -22.06 27.36
CA SER A 13 87.05 -22.46 28.75
C SER A 13 87.38 -23.96 28.82
N ASP A 14 88.29 -24.37 29.72
CA ASP A 14 88.69 -25.78 29.87
C ASP A 14 87.48 -26.70 30.12
N HIS A 15 86.42 -26.19 30.75
CA HIS A 15 85.16 -26.89 30.99
C HIS A 15 84.38 -27.23 29.71
N ASP A 16 84.43 -26.38 28.68
CA ASP A 16 83.64 -26.51 27.45
C ASP A 16 84.38 -27.25 26.33
N THR A 17 85.67 -27.53 26.53
CA THR A 17 86.51 -28.26 25.56
C THR A 17 85.94 -29.64 25.21
N LEU A 18 85.32 -30.31 26.20
CA LEU A 18 84.68 -31.61 26.01
C LEU A 18 83.39 -31.51 25.19
N HIS A 19 82.60 -30.46 25.40
CA HIS A 19 81.35 -30.20 24.66
C HIS A 19 81.63 -29.85 23.20
N VAL A 20 82.62 -28.98 22.98
CA VAL A 20 83.12 -28.66 21.63
C VAL A 20 83.59 -29.93 20.92
N TYR A 21 84.28 -30.84 21.62
CA TYR A 21 84.69 -32.13 21.05
C TYR A 21 83.50 -33.05 20.72
N GLN A 22 82.48 -33.12 21.57
CA GLN A 22 81.26 -33.90 21.33
C GLN A 22 80.45 -33.36 20.16
N LEU A 23 80.26 -32.03 20.06
CA LEU A 23 79.56 -31.40 18.95
C LEU A 23 80.33 -31.51 17.63
N LEU A 24 81.67 -31.43 17.66
CA LEU A 24 82.51 -31.70 16.48
C LEU A 24 82.42 -33.16 16.03
N LYS A 25 82.32 -34.11 16.97
CA LYS A 25 82.10 -35.52 16.67
C LYS A 25 80.72 -35.74 16.04
N ASP A 26 79.67 -35.15 16.59
CA ASP A 26 78.32 -35.24 16.01
C ASP A 26 78.22 -34.58 14.63
N CYS A 27 78.94 -33.47 14.40
CA CYS A 27 79.06 -32.87 13.07
C CYS A 27 79.81 -33.77 12.09
N LYS A 28 80.90 -34.43 12.53
CA LYS A 28 81.62 -35.41 11.72
C LYS A 28 80.75 -36.62 11.36
N ASP A 29 80.02 -37.16 12.33
CA ASP A 29 79.13 -38.31 12.13
C ASP A 29 77.95 -37.97 11.20
N LYS A 30 77.52 -36.70 11.12
CA LYS A 30 76.49 -36.22 10.18
C LYS A 30 77.02 -35.95 8.76
N LEU A 31 78.29 -35.59 8.61
CA LEU A 31 78.93 -35.21 7.32
C LEU A 31 79.62 -36.40 6.61
N GLY A 32 79.87 -37.53 7.28
CA GLY A 32 80.60 -38.66 6.71
C GLY A 32 82.09 -38.38 6.50
N ASP A 33 82.78 -39.15 5.64
CA ASP A 33 84.23 -39.05 5.38
C ASP A 33 84.69 -37.75 4.66
N GLU A 34 83.81 -36.73 4.54
CA GLU A 34 84.18 -35.40 4.02
C GLU A 34 84.95 -34.59 5.08
N ASN A 35 86.03 -33.91 4.66
CA ASN A 35 86.86 -33.11 5.55
C ASN A 35 86.09 -31.87 6.06
N ILE A 36 85.96 -31.76 7.38
CA ILE A 36 85.30 -30.64 8.08
C ILE A 36 85.93 -29.31 7.67
N GLY A 37 85.11 -28.37 7.15
CA GLY A 37 85.56 -27.04 6.73
C GLY A 37 85.70 -26.06 7.90
N LEU A 38 86.41 -24.95 7.67
CA LEU A 38 86.60 -23.89 8.67
C LEU A 38 85.26 -23.26 9.11
N ALA A 39 84.30 -23.16 8.18
CA ALA A 39 82.96 -22.63 8.43
C ALA A 39 82.15 -23.52 9.40
N ASP A 40 82.25 -24.85 9.24
CA ASP A 40 81.56 -25.80 10.11
C ASP A 40 82.13 -25.76 11.54
N ILE A 41 83.45 -25.60 11.66
CA ILE A 41 84.11 -25.42 12.97
C ILE A 41 83.64 -24.13 13.65
N HIS A 42 83.49 -23.03 12.90
CA HIS A 42 82.95 -21.79 13.45
C HIS A 42 81.50 -21.95 13.92
N GLN A 43 80.65 -22.61 13.13
CA GLN A 43 79.26 -22.86 13.51
C GLN A 43 79.14 -23.75 14.76
N VAL A 44 79.98 -24.78 14.88
CA VAL A 44 80.04 -25.63 16.08
C VAL A 44 80.50 -24.85 17.31
N LEU A 45 81.47 -23.94 17.15
CA LEU A 45 81.95 -23.10 18.24
C LEU A 45 80.90 -22.07 18.69
N GLU A 46 80.18 -21.45 17.75
CA GLU A 46 79.07 -20.55 18.08
C GLU A 46 77.95 -21.29 18.83
N ARG A 47 77.60 -22.50 18.38
CA ARG A 47 76.61 -23.35 19.05
C ARG A 47 77.07 -23.83 20.41
N ALA A 48 78.35 -24.18 20.56
CA ALA A 48 78.92 -24.55 21.85
C ALA A 48 78.94 -23.36 22.81
N HIS A 49 79.26 -22.15 22.34
CA HIS A 49 79.21 -20.93 23.13
C HIS A 49 77.79 -20.63 23.59
N PHE A 50 76.82 -20.66 22.68
CA PHE A 50 75.40 -20.46 23.01
C PHE A 50 74.91 -21.47 24.06
N ASN A 51 75.24 -22.76 23.87
CA ASN A 51 74.88 -23.82 24.81
C ASN A 51 75.55 -23.63 26.18
N SER A 52 76.78 -23.09 26.21
CA SER A 52 77.51 -22.82 27.46
C SER A 52 76.97 -21.58 28.19
N GLU A 53 76.60 -20.54 27.45
CA GLU A 53 75.93 -19.36 27.97
C GLU A 53 74.54 -19.70 28.53
N GLU A 54 73.75 -20.51 27.81
CA GLU A 54 72.47 -21.03 28.30
C GLU A 54 72.64 -21.92 29.53
N ALA A 55 73.64 -22.81 29.53
CA ALA A 55 73.95 -23.67 30.67
C ALA A 55 74.35 -22.87 31.92
N PHE A 56 75.19 -21.85 31.75
CA PHE A 56 75.61 -20.98 32.83
C PHE A 56 74.43 -20.16 33.38
N ASP A 57 73.66 -19.52 32.52
CA ASP A 57 72.50 -18.71 32.92
C ASP A 57 71.45 -19.56 33.64
N THR A 58 71.13 -20.74 33.12
CA THR A 58 70.15 -21.65 33.74
C THR A 58 70.66 -22.21 35.07
N CYS A 59 71.95 -22.56 35.18
CA CYS A 59 72.58 -22.99 36.42
C CYS A 59 72.53 -21.88 37.48
N MET A 60 72.91 -20.65 37.11
CA MET A 60 72.89 -19.49 38.01
C MET A 60 71.47 -19.16 38.50
N LYS A 61 70.47 -19.20 37.60
CA LYS A 61 69.06 -19.01 37.96
C LYS A 61 68.59 -20.06 38.97
N LEU A 62 68.88 -21.33 38.70
CA LEU A 62 68.50 -22.43 39.60
C LEU A 62 69.23 -22.37 40.94
N MET A 63 70.51 -21.99 40.96
CA MET A 63 71.27 -21.80 42.18
C MET A 63 70.66 -20.70 43.05
N GLN A 64 70.36 -19.53 42.46
CA GLN A 64 69.77 -18.39 43.20
C GLN A 64 68.39 -18.73 43.77
N ILE A 65 67.56 -19.46 43.02
CA ILE A 65 66.23 -19.91 43.47
C ILE A 65 66.35 -20.94 44.59
N ASN A 66 67.25 -21.92 44.46
CA ASN A 66 67.47 -22.94 45.48
C ASN A 66 68.12 -22.38 46.76
N GLU A 67 69.01 -21.39 46.64
CA GLU A 67 69.58 -20.70 47.78
C GLU A 67 68.53 -19.86 48.52
N ALA A 68 67.68 -19.14 47.78
CA ALA A 68 66.55 -18.42 48.37
C ALA A 68 65.54 -19.37 49.05
N ALA A 69 65.26 -20.53 48.43
CA ALA A 69 64.43 -21.58 49.04
C ALA A 69 65.07 -22.15 50.32
N ARG A 70 66.40 -22.30 50.35
CA ARG A 70 67.17 -22.78 51.51
C ARG A 70 67.17 -21.79 52.67
N GLN A 71 67.25 -20.49 52.38
CA GLN A 71 67.23 -19.41 53.37
C GLN A 71 65.82 -19.15 53.94
N LYS A 72 64.76 -19.67 53.29
CA LYS A 72 63.35 -19.44 53.63
C LYS A 72 62.91 -17.98 53.57
N ASP A 73 63.63 -17.14 52.82
CA ASP A 73 63.29 -15.74 52.61
C ASP A 73 62.30 -15.57 51.46
N ARG A 74 61.03 -15.29 51.81
CA ARG A 74 59.92 -15.10 50.86
C ARG A 74 60.19 -14.00 49.83
N ASN A 75 60.55 -12.80 50.30
CA ASN A 75 60.75 -11.64 49.44
C ASN A 75 61.91 -11.83 48.46
N VAL A 76 62.97 -12.49 48.92
CA VAL A 76 64.16 -12.77 48.12
C VAL A 76 63.83 -13.82 47.05
N LEU A 77 63.03 -14.83 47.39
CA LEU A 77 62.55 -15.82 46.44
C LEU A 77 61.60 -15.21 45.39
N ILE A 78 60.70 -14.31 45.80
CA ILE A 78 59.79 -13.58 44.91
C ILE A 78 60.58 -12.72 43.91
N ASP A 79 61.54 -11.93 44.40
CA ASP A 79 62.40 -11.08 43.57
C ASP A 79 63.17 -11.91 42.54
N LYS A 80 63.72 -13.05 42.95
CA LYS A 80 64.46 -13.98 42.08
C LYS A 80 63.58 -14.75 41.09
N ILE A 81 62.31 -14.99 41.41
CA ILE A 81 61.33 -15.60 40.50
C ILE A 81 60.90 -14.58 39.43
N LEU A 82 60.68 -13.33 39.83
CA LEU A 82 60.32 -12.22 38.94
C LEU A 82 61.48 -11.80 38.03
N SER A 83 62.71 -11.71 38.56
CA SER A 83 63.91 -11.32 37.79
C SER A 83 64.30 -12.35 36.73
N ASN A 84 63.96 -13.63 36.96
CA ASN A 84 64.36 -14.74 36.09
C ASN A 84 63.32 -15.05 34.99
N GLY A 85 62.30 -14.21 34.81
CA GLY A 85 61.40 -14.28 33.67
C GLY A 85 60.57 -15.55 33.61
N ILE A 86 60.14 -16.07 34.77
CA ILE A 86 59.08 -17.08 34.81
C ILE A 86 57.79 -16.33 34.41
N TYR A 87 57.41 -16.46 33.14
CA TYR A 87 56.30 -15.75 32.49
C TYR A 87 55.01 -15.87 33.33
N ILE A 88 54.71 -14.86 34.13
CA ILE A 88 53.36 -14.63 34.61
C ILE A 88 52.64 -14.02 33.41
N ASP A 89 51.87 -14.82 32.68
CA ASP A 89 51.05 -14.32 31.58
C ASP A 89 50.21 -13.14 32.09
N ASP A 90 50.29 -12.04 31.36
CA ASP A 90 49.92 -10.68 31.77
C ASP A 90 48.40 -10.45 31.89
N GLU A 91 47.58 -11.51 31.79
CA GLU A 91 46.12 -11.41 31.71
C GLU A 91 45.38 -11.50 33.06
N LEU A 92 46.06 -11.80 34.19
CA LEU A 92 45.46 -11.76 35.54
C LEU A 92 45.98 -10.60 36.40
N ILE A 93 45.52 -9.39 36.10
CA ILE A 93 45.93 -8.15 36.78
C ILE A 93 45.27 -7.98 38.18
N SER A 94 44.22 -8.75 38.52
CA SER A 94 43.48 -8.52 39.78
C SER A 94 44.01 -9.27 41.02
N PHE A 95 44.86 -10.29 40.87
CA PHE A 95 45.31 -11.16 41.97
C PHE A 95 46.81 -11.44 41.97
N ARG A 96 47.63 -10.54 41.39
CA ARG A 96 49.08 -10.76 41.24
C ARG A 96 49.76 -11.13 42.58
N ASP A 97 49.41 -10.47 43.68
CA ASP A 97 50.08 -10.70 44.97
C ASP A 97 49.67 -12.04 45.62
N GLU A 98 48.37 -12.38 45.62
CA GLU A 98 47.89 -13.67 46.15
C GLU A 98 48.37 -14.86 45.32
N TYR A 99 48.44 -14.69 44.00
CA TYR A 99 48.93 -15.69 43.06
C TYR A 99 50.43 -15.99 43.27
N ILE A 100 51.24 -14.95 43.47
CA ILE A 100 52.68 -15.08 43.70
C ILE A 100 52.95 -15.71 45.08
N GLU A 101 52.21 -15.32 46.13
CA GLU A 101 52.34 -15.93 47.46
C GLU A 101 51.97 -17.43 47.44
N GLU A 102 50.91 -17.82 46.72
CA GLU A 102 50.51 -19.23 46.62
C GLU A 102 51.53 -20.08 45.86
N ILE A 103 52.17 -19.53 44.81
CA ILE A 103 53.30 -20.18 44.12
C ILE A 103 54.47 -20.40 45.08
N VAL A 104 54.84 -19.36 45.84
CA VAL A 104 55.95 -19.40 46.80
C VAL A 104 55.71 -20.44 47.90
N ASP A 105 54.50 -20.51 48.46
CA ASP A 105 54.14 -21.50 49.47
C ASP A 105 54.21 -22.94 48.93
N VAL A 106 53.78 -23.16 47.68
CA VAL A 106 53.88 -24.48 47.03
C VAL A 106 55.34 -24.86 46.75
N ILE A 107 56.17 -23.91 46.32
CA ILE A 107 57.61 -24.12 46.10
C ILE A 107 58.31 -24.51 47.41
N PHE A 108 58.02 -23.82 48.51
CA PHE A 108 58.57 -24.17 49.82
C PHE A 108 58.15 -25.57 50.27
N ARG A 109 56.88 -25.94 50.05
CA ARG A 109 56.39 -27.29 50.37
C ARG A 109 57.15 -28.37 49.60
N ILE A 110 57.34 -28.19 48.30
CA ILE A 110 58.06 -29.16 47.45
C ILE A 110 59.54 -29.26 47.85
N TYR A 111 60.17 -28.13 48.17
CA TYR A 111 61.55 -28.09 48.63
C TYR A 111 61.72 -28.85 49.97
N ASP A 112 60.85 -28.58 50.95
CA ASP A 112 60.89 -29.26 52.26
C ASP A 112 60.59 -30.77 52.13
N GLU A 113 59.64 -31.17 51.29
CA GLU A 113 59.34 -32.59 51.02
C GLU A 113 60.52 -33.35 50.42
N ARG A 114 61.27 -32.73 49.50
CA ARG A 114 62.44 -33.36 48.87
C ARG A 114 63.63 -33.40 49.82
N ARG A 115 63.77 -32.41 50.70
CA ARG A 115 64.79 -32.39 51.75
C ARG A 115 64.70 -33.59 52.68
N LEU A 116 63.46 -33.95 53.04
CA LEU A 116 63.18 -35.03 53.98
C LEU A 116 63.34 -36.42 53.35
N LYS A 117 63.26 -36.55 52.02
CA LYS A 117 63.24 -37.84 51.30
C LYS A 117 64.60 -38.27 50.74
N VAL A 118 65.62 -37.40 50.69
CA VAL A 118 66.89 -37.69 50.00
C VAL A 118 68.07 -37.74 50.99
N ASN A 119 68.79 -38.87 51.02
CA ASN A 119 70.09 -38.99 51.72
C ASN A 119 71.16 -38.20 50.94
N LYS A 120 71.91 -37.33 51.65
CA LYS A 120 72.90 -36.36 51.12
C LYS A 120 74.10 -37.01 50.41
N ASN A 121 73.92 -37.54 49.22
CA ASN A 121 75.02 -38.17 48.49
C ASN A 121 75.31 -37.57 47.11
N SER A 122 74.61 -36.54 46.63
CA SER A 122 75.01 -35.86 45.38
C SER A 122 74.50 -34.41 45.29
N SER A 123 75.41 -33.50 44.96
CA SER A 123 75.16 -32.06 44.71
C SER A 123 74.81 -31.76 43.24
N TRP A 124 74.83 -32.78 42.38
CA TRP A 124 74.70 -32.66 40.94
C TRP A 124 73.28 -32.93 40.46
N ILE A 125 72.80 -32.17 39.46
CA ILE A 125 71.53 -32.38 38.76
C ILE A 125 71.76 -32.52 37.25
N THR A 126 71.02 -33.43 36.60
CA THR A 126 70.99 -33.54 35.13
C THR A 126 69.95 -32.57 34.53
N TYR A 127 70.37 -31.79 33.55
CA TYR A 127 69.53 -30.87 32.79
C TYR A 127 69.70 -31.11 31.28
N GLN A 128 68.63 -30.86 30.52
CA GLN A 128 68.65 -30.87 29.05
C GLN A 128 68.48 -29.44 28.55
N LEU A 129 69.47 -28.97 27.78
CA LEU A 129 69.42 -27.65 27.15
C LEU A 129 68.40 -27.61 26.01
N SER A 130 68.09 -26.40 25.52
CA SER A 130 67.19 -26.16 24.38
C SER A 130 67.53 -27.01 23.13
N ASP A 131 68.81 -27.34 22.96
CA ASP A 131 69.36 -28.10 21.84
C ASP A 131 69.37 -29.64 22.05
N GLY A 132 68.88 -30.12 23.19
CA GLY A 132 68.82 -31.55 23.55
C GLY A 132 70.11 -32.11 24.17
N SER A 133 71.17 -31.33 24.30
CA SER A 133 72.41 -31.71 24.99
C SER A 133 72.19 -31.85 26.50
N GLN A 134 72.77 -32.90 27.09
CA GLN A 134 72.69 -33.14 28.54
C GLN A 134 73.85 -32.47 29.27
N VAL A 135 73.53 -31.68 30.30
CA VAL A 135 74.48 -30.98 31.17
C VAL A 135 74.26 -31.39 32.61
N TYR A 136 75.35 -31.47 33.37
CA TYR A 136 75.30 -31.71 34.80
C TYR A 136 75.63 -30.41 35.53
N PHE A 137 74.71 -29.96 36.39
CA PHE A 137 74.87 -28.75 37.20
C PHE A 137 75.23 -29.11 38.63
N ASP A 138 76.28 -28.50 39.17
CA ASP A 138 76.56 -28.50 40.60
C ASP A 138 75.97 -27.22 41.22
N LEU A 139 74.87 -27.42 41.95
CA LEU A 139 74.10 -26.32 42.54
C LEU A 139 74.69 -25.83 43.86
N GLU A 140 75.73 -26.48 44.40
CA GLU A 140 76.46 -25.99 45.58
C GLU A 140 77.63 -25.08 45.21
N THR A 141 78.26 -25.28 44.05
CA THR A 141 79.40 -24.47 43.59
C THR A 141 79.06 -23.53 42.42
N GLY A 142 77.86 -23.66 41.82
CA GLY A 142 77.47 -22.86 40.65
C GLY A 142 78.24 -23.24 39.38
N THR A 143 78.76 -24.46 39.32
CA THR A 143 79.56 -24.95 38.19
C THR A 143 78.76 -25.93 37.34
N TYR A 144 79.12 -26.08 36.07
CA TYR A 144 78.50 -27.02 35.15
C TYR A 144 79.55 -27.89 34.47
N GLN A 145 79.16 -29.12 34.13
CA GLN A 145 80.04 -30.10 33.49
C GLN A 145 79.29 -30.92 32.44
N TRP A 146 79.99 -31.24 31.35
CA TRP A 146 79.46 -31.98 30.20
C TRP A 146 79.69 -33.50 30.27
N SER A 147 80.37 -33.98 31.31
CA SER A 147 80.59 -35.40 31.60
C SER A 147 79.89 -35.81 32.89
N ALA A 148 79.36 -37.02 32.94
CA ALA A 148 78.69 -37.55 34.12
C ALA A 148 79.65 -37.58 35.34
N PRO A 149 79.31 -36.92 36.47
CA PRO A 149 80.12 -36.97 37.68
C PRO A 149 80.06 -38.35 38.35
N ASN A 150 81.13 -38.72 39.06
CA ASN A 150 81.32 -40.06 39.66
C ASN A 150 80.27 -40.45 40.72
N VAL A 151 79.48 -39.48 41.22
CA VAL A 151 78.41 -39.71 42.20
C VAL A 151 77.14 -39.00 41.74
N LEU A 152 76.41 -39.61 40.82
CA LEU A 152 75.09 -39.15 40.40
C LEU A 152 74.01 -39.84 41.23
N ALA A 153 73.27 -39.08 42.05
CA ALA A 153 72.12 -39.65 42.76
C ALA A 153 70.92 -39.74 41.81
N SER A 154 70.18 -40.85 41.83
CA SER A 154 68.93 -40.98 41.05
C SER A 154 67.81 -40.04 41.50
N LYS A 155 67.98 -39.33 42.63
CA LYS A 155 67.00 -38.37 43.17
C LYS A 155 67.72 -37.16 43.74
N TYR A 156 67.28 -35.98 43.33
CA TYR A 156 67.87 -34.70 43.70
C TYR A 156 67.05 -34.01 44.80
N HIS A 157 67.71 -33.29 45.69
CA HIS A 157 67.03 -32.45 46.69
C HIS A 157 66.61 -31.08 46.12
N PHE A 158 67.35 -30.53 45.16
CA PHE A 158 67.10 -29.19 44.64
C PHE A 158 65.85 -29.13 43.73
N LEU A 159 65.30 -27.93 43.62
CA LEU A 159 64.23 -27.58 42.68
C LEU A 159 64.79 -27.54 41.27
N THR A 160 64.06 -28.10 40.33
CA THR A 160 64.36 -28.04 38.90
C THR A 160 63.42 -27.05 38.19
N LEU A 161 63.79 -26.60 36.98
CA LEU A 161 62.92 -25.73 36.18
C LEU A 161 61.59 -26.41 35.80
N VAL A 162 61.57 -27.75 35.74
CA VAL A 162 60.35 -28.53 35.49
C VAL A 162 59.37 -28.36 36.67
N ASP A 163 59.88 -28.40 37.90
CA ASP A 163 59.05 -28.25 39.10
C ASP A 163 58.48 -26.83 39.22
N LEU A 164 59.28 -25.82 38.88
CA LEU A 164 58.83 -24.43 38.87
C LEU A 164 57.72 -24.21 37.83
N LYS A 165 57.83 -24.83 36.64
CA LYS A 165 56.78 -24.78 35.63
C LYS A 165 55.53 -25.58 36.03
N GLU A 166 55.70 -26.74 36.64
CA GLU A 166 54.58 -27.57 37.10
C GLU A 166 53.80 -26.88 38.22
N THR A 167 54.49 -26.32 39.20
CA THR A 167 53.87 -25.53 40.28
C THR A 167 53.10 -24.35 39.75
N GLN A 168 53.69 -23.58 38.84
CA GLN A 168 53.02 -22.48 38.17
C GLN A 168 51.74 -22.94 37.46
N ASN A 169 51.80 -24.01 36.65
CA ASN A 169 50.64 -24.53 35.95
C ASN A 169 49.53 -24.99 36.92
N THR A 170 49.89 -25.62 38.04
CA THR A 170 48.90 -26.05 39.04
C THR A 170 48.18 -24.88 39.72
N VAL A 171 48.89 -23.79 40.02
CA VAL A 171 48.29 -22.59 40.62
C VAL A 171 47.47 -21.84 39.58
N HIS A 172 47.98 -21.71 38.35
CA HIS A 172 47.28 -21.09 37.23
C HIS A 172 45.94 -21.77 36.94
N ASN A 173 45.93 -23.10 36.83
CA ASN A 173 44.72 -23.87 36.55
C ASN A 173 43.67 -23.70 37.67
N LYS A 174 44.08 -23.66 38.94
CA LYS A 174 43.15 -23.43 40.06
C LYS A 174 42.48 -22.07 40.03
N HIS A 175 43.24 -21.01 39.72
CA HIS A 175 42.68 -19.66 39.61
C HIS A 175 41.76 -19.52 38.39
N GLN A 176 42.15 -20.11 37.25
CA GLN A 176 41.28 -20.18 36.08
C GLN A 176 39.98 -20.95 36.36
N GLU A 177 40.03 -22.07 37.08
CA GLU A 177 38.82 -22.82 37.47
C GLU A 177 37.88 -21.98 38.34
N LYS A 178 38.40 -21.25 39.33
CA LYS A 178 37.60 -20.35 40.17
C LYS A 178 36.92 -19.24 39.36
N GLU A 179 37.66 -18.62 38.44
CA GLU A 179 37.12 -17.57 37.58
C GLU A 179 36.07 -18.12 36.61
N ASN A 180 36.30 -19.32 36.06
CA ASN A 180 35.34 -20.02 35.21
C ASN A 180 34.05 -20.35 35.95
N ILE A 181 34.12 -20.83 37.20
CA ILE A 181 32.93 -21.08 38.03
C ILE A 181 32.12 -19.79 38.23
N SER A 182 32.78 -18.67 38.54
CA SER A 182 32.09 -17.38 38.69
C SER A 182 31.43 -16.91 37.39
N LYS A 183 32.11 -17.09 36.24
CA LYS A 183 31.53 -16.80 34.92
C LYS A 183 30.34 -17.71 34.62
N GLU A 184 30.41 -19.00 34.98
CA GLU A 184 29.31 -19.95 34.80
C GLU A 184 28.06 -19.55 35.60
N GLU A 185 28.21 -19.12 36.85
CA GLU A 185 27.09 -18.64 37.68
C GLU A 185 26.35 -17.47 37.01
N LEU A 186 27.10 -16.46 36.53
CA LEU A 186 26.55 -15.32 35.80
C LEU A 186 25.84 -15.76 34.51
N VAL A 187 26.41 -16.72 33.78
CA VAL A 187 25.80 -17.28 32.57
C VAL A 187 24.50 -18.02 32.91
N VAL A 188 24.45 -18.79 34.00
CA VAL A 188 23.23 -19.49 34.43
C VAL A 188 22.12 -18.49 34.79
N GLU A 189 22.44 -17.42 35.51
CA GLU A 189 21.48 -16.35 35.80
C GLU A 189 20.97 -15.69 34.52
N LEU A 190 21.87 -15.31 33.62
CA LEU A 190 21.50 -14.71 32.34
C LEU A 190 20.62 -15.65 31.51
N GLN A 191 20.96 -16.94 31.47
CA GLN A 191 20.15 -17.95 30.79
C GLN A 191 18.77 -18.09 31.43
N ALA A 192 18.66 -18.06 32.76
CA ALA A 192 17.39 -18.10 33.47
C ALA A 192 16.53 -16.86 33.15
N PHE A 193 17.13 -15.66 33.11
CA PHE A 193 16.46 -14.43 32.69
C PHE A 193 15.96 -14.51 31.24
N CYS A 194 16.79 -14.99 30.31
CA CYS A 194 16.45 -15.17 28.90
C CYS A 194 15.30 -16.17 28.71
N ARG A 195 15.37 -17.34 29.35
CA ARG A 195 14.31 -18.36 29.33
C ARG A 195 13.01 -17.80 29.91
N GLY A 196 13.07 -17.09 31.04
CA GLY A 196 11.92 -16.45 31.66
C GLY A 196 11.29 -15.37 30.78
N TRP A 197 12.10 -14.54 30.11
CA TRP A 197 11.61 -13.51 29.18
C TRP A 197 10.93 -14.12 27.94
N LEU A 198 11.51 -15.18 27.36
CA LEU A 198 10.94 -15.92 26.23
C LEU A 198 9.54 -16.47 26.55
N GLU A 199 9.38 -17.13 27.70
CA GLU A 199 8.09 -17.68 28.12
C GLU A 199 7.06 -16.59 28.45
N ARG A 200 7.46 -15.52 29.13
CA ARG A 200 6.57 -14.36 29.37
C ARG A 200 6.11 -13.73 28.05
N ARG A 201 6.98 -13.62 27.05
CA ARG A 201 6.64 -13.10 25.72
C ARG A 201 5.69 -14.04 24.97
N LYS A 202 5.81 -15.36 25.13
CA LYS A 202 4.86 -16.34 24.58
C LYS A 202 3.49 -16.23 25.25
N LEU A 203 3.44 -16.15 26.58
CA LEU A 203 2.21 -15.97 27.34
C LEU A 203 1.50 -14.65 27.01
N GLN A 204 2.23 -13.54 26.85
CA GLN A 204 1.65 -12.26 26.44
C GLN A 204 1.00 -12.34 25.04
N ARG A 205 1.63 -13.02 24.08
CA ARG A 205 1.04 -13.25 22.76
C ARG A 205 -0.25 -14.07 22.85
N MET A 206 -0.24 -15.15 23.62
CA MET A 206 -1.45 -15.97 23.85
C MET A 206 -2.56 -15.17 24.53
N ARG A 207 -2.24 -14.36 25.55
CA ARG A 207 -3.21 -13.48 26.22
C ARG A 207 -3.82 -12.47 25.25
N LYS A 208 -3.01 -11.82 24.40
CA LYS A 208 -3.53 -10.91 23.36
C LYS A 208 -4.51 -11.62 22.42
N SER A 209 -4.15 -12.80 21.93
CA SER A 209 -5.03 -13.62 21.08
C SER A 209 -6.31 -14.07 21.80
N ALA A 210 -6.22 -14.43 23.08
CA ALA A 210 -7.38 -14.80 23.87
C ALA A 210 -8.34 -13.60 24.05
N ILE A 211 -7.80 -12.41 24.35
CA ILE A 211 -8.59 -11.19 24.50
C ILE A 211 -9.29 -10.83 23.18
N THR A 212 -8.62 -10.92 22.03
CA THR A 212 -9.24 -10.63 20.73
C THR A 212 -10.39 -11.59 20.45
N ILE A 213 -10.19 -12.90 20.65
CA ILE A 213 -11.25 -13.92 20.47
C ILE A 213 -12.42 -13.68 21.44
N GLN A 214 -12.14 -13.41 22.71
CA GLN A 214 -13.17 -13.13 23.71
C GLN A 214 -13.96 -11.86 23.37
N SER A 215 -13.29 -10.79 22.94
CA SER A 215 -13.94 -9.55 22.55
C SER A 215 -14.85 -9.74 21.32
N TRP A 216 -14.38 -10.51 20.33
CA TRP A 216 -15.15 -10.90 19.16
C TRP A 216 -16.39 -11.71 19.53
N TRP A 217 -16.25 -12.71 20.41
CA TRP A 217 -17.39 -13.51 20.87
C TRP A 217 -18.42 -12.67 21.63
N ARG A 218 -17.97 -11.77 22.52
CA ARG A 218 -18.87 -10.85 23.25
C ARG A 218 -19.65 -9.97 22.28
N MET A 219 -18.99 -9.47 21.23
CA MET A 219 -19.64 -8.71 20.16
C MET A 219 -20.69 -9.55 19.42
N CYS A 220 -20.33 -10.77 18.99
CA CYS A 220 -21.24 -11.68 18.28
C CYS A 220 -22.50 -11.99 19.11
N ARG A 221 -22.33 -12.28 20.41
CA ARG A 221 -23.44 -12.49 21.34
C ARG A 221 -24.34 -11.25 21.45
N GLN A 222 -23.75 -10.08 21.67
CA GLN A 222 -24.53 -8.84 21.79
C GLN A 222 -25.27 -8.49 20.50
N ARG A 223 -24.64 -8.69 19.33
CA ARG A 223 -25.28 -8.50 18.03
C ARG A 223 -26.49 -9.40 17.86
N LYS A 224 -26.40 -10.69 18.25
CA LYS A 224 -27.54 -11.61 18.19
C LYS A 224 -28.71 -11.17 19.07
N VAL A 225 -28.44 -10.69 20.29
CA VAL A 225 -29.48 -10.16 21.17
C VAL A 225 -30.11 -8.90 20.58
N TYR A 226 -29.29 -7.99 20.06
CA TYR A 226 -29.76 -6.75 19.43
C TYR A 226 -30.61 -7.00 18.18
N THR A 227 -30.22 -7.95 17.32
CA THR A 227 -31.00 -8.30 16.13
C THR A 227 -32.35 -8.90 16.51
N MET A 228 -32.41 -9.76 17.54
CA MET A 228 -33.68 -10.27 18.07
C MET A 228 -34.57 -9.14 18.59
N TYR A 229 -34.01 -8.18 19.33
CA TYR A 229 -34.76 -7.03 19.83
C TYR A 229 -35.30 -6.14 18.69
N CYS A 230 -34.47 -5.85 17.68
CA CYS A 230 -34.91 -5.10 16.50
C CYS A 230 -36.00 -5.83 15.72
N MET A 231 -35.91 -7.15 15.62
CA MET A 231 -36.93 -7.96 14.95
C MET A 231 -38.25 -7.93 15.74
N ALA A 232 -38.20 -8.03 17.07
CA ALA A 232 -39.39 -7.90 17.92
C ALA A 232 -40.06 -6.52 17.76
N LEU A 233 -39.27 -5.44 17.71
CA LEU A 233 -39.79 -4.09 17.46
C LEU A 233 -40.44 -3.97 16.07
N LYS A 234 -39.81 -4.48 15.01
CA LYS A 234 -40.39 -4.50 13.66
C LYS A 234 -41.69 -5.30 13.59
N MET A 235 -41.78 -6.42 14.31
CA MET A 235 -43.02 -7.19 14.40
C MET A 235 -44.14 -6.42 15.14
N SER A 236 -43.78 -5.53 16.07
CA SER A 236 -44.75 -4.68 16.79
C SER A 236 -45.21 -3.44 16.00
N GLU A 237 -44.43 -2.99 15.01
CA GLU A 237 -44.69 -1.82 14.18
C GLU A 237 -46.09 -1.79 13.52
N PRO A 238 -46.60 -2.86 12.88
CA PRO A 238 -47.93 -2.82 12.26
C PRO A 238 -49.05 -2.58 13.28
N TYR A 239 -48.94 -3.13 14.49
CA TYR A 239 -49.93 -2.92 15.56
C TYR A 239 -49.94 -1.46 16.01
N ILE A 240 -48.76 -0.84 16.15
CA ILE A 240 -48.63 0.57 16.52
C ILE A 240 -49.22 1.46 15.42
N ILE A 241 -48.95 1.16 14.14
CA ILE A 241 -49.53 1.90 13.01
C ILE A 241 -51.06 1.80 13.01
N VAL A 242 -51.60 0.61 13.29
CA VAL A 242 -53.05 0.38 13.40
C VAL A 242 -53.68 1.18 14.55
N LEU A 243 -52.98 1.30 15.67
CA LEU A 243 -53.43 2.11 16.80
C LEU A 243 -53.35 3.61 16.46
N GLN A 244 -52.23 4.07 15.90
CA GLN A 244 -52.04 5.48 15.54
C GLN A 244 -53.06 5.95 14.49
N ARG A 245 -53.36 5.14 13.46
CA ARG A 245 -54.40 5.47 12.48
C ARG A 245 -55.78 5.58 13.15
N ALA A 246 -56.09 4.71 14.09
CA ALA A 246 -57.38 4.71 14.79
C ALA A 246 -57.54 5.97 15.65
N VAL A 247 -56.49 6.33 16.40
CA VAL A 247 -56.47 7.55 17.22
C VAL A 247 -56.57 8.80 16.35
N ARG A 248 -55.80 8.90 15.25
CA ARG A 248 -55.88 10.03 14.31
C ARG A 248 -57.27 10.16 13.68
N ALA A 249 -57.87 9.04 13.25
CA ALA A 249 -59.22 9.03 12.70
C ALA A 249 -60.29 9.42 13.73
N TRP A 250 -60.12 9.02 15.00
CA TRP A 250 -61.00 9.43 16.09
C TRP A 250 -60.91 10.93 16.37
N LEU A 251 -59.69 11.49 16.47
CA LEU A 251 -59.48 12.93 16.65
C LEU A 251 -60.12 13.74 15.52
N HIS A 252 -59.94 13.30 14.26
CA HIS A 252 -60.54 13.96 13.11
C HIS A 252 -62.08 13.91 13.15
N ARG A 253 -62.66 12.75 13.45
CA ARG A 253 -64.11 12.60 13.60
C ARG A 253 -64.68 13.46 14.73
N LYS A 254 -63.97 13.56 15.87
CA LYS A 254 -64.35 14.44 16.98
C LYS A 254 -64.45 15.91 16.54
N LYS A 255 -63.46 16.39 15.77
CA LYS A 255 -63.45 17.75 15.22
C LYS A 255 -64.62 17.99 14.25
N ILE A 256 -64.84 17.07 13.31
CA ILE A 256 -65.97 17.17 12.36
C ILE A 256 -67.31 17.19 13.10
N ASN A 257 -67.50 16.29 14.06
CA ASN A 257 -68.76 16.23 14.81
C ASN A 257 -69.03 17.52 15.60
N SER A 258 -67.99 18.14 16.16
CA SER A 258 -68.12 19.46 16.81
C SER A 258 -68.58 20.54 15.84
N ILE A 259 -67.99 20.59 14.63
CA ILE A 259 -68.38 21.54 13.58
C ILE A 259 -69.82 21.28 13.11
N LEU A 260 -70.19 20.02 12.88
CA LEU A 260 -71.55 19.64 12.48
C LEU A 260 -72.58 19.96 13.57
N SER A 261 -72.20 19.88 14.84
CA SER A 261 -73.07 20.30 15.95
C SER A 261 -73.35 21.80 15.88
N GLN A 262 -72.33 22.63 15.64
CA GLN A 262 -72.49 24.08 15.48
C GLN A 262 -73.36 24.43 14.27
N TYR A 263 -73.20 23.72 13.14
CA TYR A 263 -74.07 23.93 11.97
C TYR A 263 -75.53 23.57 12.25
N ARG A 264 -75.79 22.47 12.95
CA ARG A 264 -77.15 22.04 13.29
C ARG A 264 -77.86 23.04 14.20
N GLU A 265 -77.14 23.66 15.13
CA GLU A 265 -77.70 24.70 16.00
C GLU A 265 -78.18 25.94 15.22
N HIS A 266 -77.52 26.27 14.11
CA HIS A 266 -77.88 27.42 13.27
C HIS A 266 -78.72 27.06 12.03
N GLU A 267 -79.08 25.79 11.84
CA GLU A 267 -79.78 25.31 10.64
C GLU A 267 -81.13 26.00 10.43
N GLU A 268 -81.95 26.11 11.48
CA GLU A 268 -83.25 26.78 11.43
C GLU A 268 -83.13 28.27 11.06
N SER A 269 -82.10 28.94 11.58
CA SER A 269 -81.84 30.36 11.26
C SER A 269 -81.47 30.53 9.79
N VAL A 270 -80.62 29.64 9.27
CA VAL A 270 -80.23 29.64 7.84
C VAL A 270 -81.43 29.35 6.95
N ILE A 271 -82.28 28.38 7.30
CA ILE A 271 -83.50 28.05 6.55
C ILE A 271 -84.45 29.26 6.51
N CYS A 272 -84.63 29.95 7.64
CA CYS A 272 -85.45 31.16 7.72
C CYS A 272 -84.93 32.26 6.78
N ILE A 273 -83.63 32.56 6.85
CA ILE A 273 -82.98 33.56 5.97
C ILE A 273 -83.11 33.16 4.50
N GLN A 274 -82.82 31.90 4.16
CA GLN A 274 -82.92 31.40 2.79
C GLN A 274 -84.37 31.48 2.27
N ARG A 275 -85.35 31.12 3.08
CA ARG A 275 -86.78 31.22 2.72
C ARG A 275 -87.16 32.67 2.44
N HIS A 276 -86.75 33.60 3.31
CA HIS A 276 -87.04 35.02 3.15
C HIS A 276 -86.37 35.59 1.90
N TRP A 277 -85.09 35.27 1.68
CA TRP A 277 -84.34 35.68 0.49
C TRP A 277 -84.93 35.13 -0.80
N ARG A 278 -85.30 33.84 -0.84
CA ARG A 278 -85.96 33.22 -2.01
C ARG A 278 -87.28 33.94 -2.32
N SER A 279 -88.09 34.23 -1.31
CA SER A 279 -89.35 34.98 -1.48
C SER A 279 -89.09 36.40 -2.00
N TYR A 280 -88.17 37.13 -1.38
CA TYR A 280 -87.76 38.47 -1.83
C TYR A 280 -87.29 38.46 -3.29
N LYS A 281 -86.45 37.50 -3.67
CA LYS A 281 -85.93 37.42 -5.04
C LYS A 281 -87.03 37.12 -6.06
N THR A 282 -87.98 36.25 -5.74
CA THR A 282 -89.13 35.99 -6.62
C THR A 282 -90.00 37.23 -6.79
N ARG A 283 -90.25 37.98 -5.70
CA ARG A 283 -90.99 39.25 -5.76
C ARG A 283 -90.27 40.30 -6.60
N GLN A 284 -88.96 40.43 -6.44
CA GLN A 284 -88.15 41.33 -7.26
C GLN A 284 -88.23 40.96 -8.75
N ASN A 285 -88.16 39.67 -9.09
CA ASN A 285 -88.29 39.21 -10.48
C ASN A 285 -89.70 39.52 -11.04
N LEU A 286 -90.77 39.36 -10.25
CA LEU A 286 -92.13 39.67 -10.68
C LEU A 286 -92.35 41.19 -10.86
N GLN A 287 -91.81 42.01 -9.95
CA GLN A 287 -91.80 43.47 -10.11
C GLN A 287 -91.07 43.88 -11.38
N SER A 288 -89.92 43.28 -11.68
CA SER A 288 -89.19 43.57 -12.92
C SER A 288 -89.92 43.14 -14.20
N LEU A 289 -90.86 42.18 -14.12
CA LEU A 289 -91.69 41.75 -15.24
C LEU A 289 -92.88 42.71 -15.48
N THR A 290 -93.40 43.31 -14.41
CA THR A 290 -94.65 44.10 -14.44
C THR A 290 -94.42 45.60 -14.60
N LEU A 291 -93.30 46.14 -14.10
CA LEU A 291 -93.01 47.57 -14.11
C LEU A 291 -92.06 48.01 -15.23
N ASN A 292 -91.21 47.11 -15.74
CA ASN A 292 -90.29 47.44 -16.82
C ASN A 292 -90.91 47.11 -18.18
N SER A 293 -90.83 48.06 -19.11
CA SER A 293 -91.32 47.89 -20.48
C SER A 293 -90.57 46.78 -21.25
N ASP A 294 -89.29 46.54 -20.91
CA ASP A 294 -88.44 45.52 -21.52
C ASP A 294 -87.81 44.57 -20.46
N PRO A 295 -88.52 43.51 -20.01
CA PRO A 295 -87.97 42.58 -19.03
C PRO A 295 -86.89 41.66 -19.64
N PRO A 296 -85.83 41.30 -18.89
CA PRO A 296 -84.79 40.41 -19.40
C PRO A 296 -85.32 38.98 -19.59
N LEU A 297 -84.95 38.33 -20.71
CA LEU A 297 -85.44 37.02 -21.14
C LEU A 297 -85.37 35.91 -20.06
N SER A 298 -84.37 35.98 -19.18
CA SER A 298 -84.22 35.01 -18.08
C SER A 298 -85.35 35.06 -17.04
N ILE A 299 -85.99 36.21 -16.89
CA ILE A 299 -87.13 36.45 -15.98
C ILE A 299 -88.42 36.08 -16.70
N ILE A 300 -88.58 36.48 -17.96
CA ILE A 300 -89.71 36.08 -18.81
C ILE A 300 -89.82 34.56 -18.86
N ARG A 301 -88.72 33.84 -19.11
CA ARG A 301 -88.71 32.36 -19.14
C ARG A 301 -89.23 31.72 -17.85
N LYS A 302 -89.00 32.34 -16.69
CA LYS A 302 -89.49 31.82 -15.40
C LYS A 302 -91.00 31.94 -15.25
N PHE A 303 -91.61 32.94 -15.89
CA PHE A 303 -93.05 33.20 -15.83
C PHE A 303 -93.78 32.91 -17.15
N LEU A 304 -93.07 32.41 -18.17
CA LEU A 304 -93.59 32.13 -19.51
C LEU A 304 -94.83 31.24 -19.51
N HIS A 305 -94.91 30.29 -18.58
CA HIS A 305 -96.04 29.39 -18.40
C HIS A 305 -97.32 30.09 -17.91
N LEU A 306 -97.25 31.37 -17.54
CA LEU A 306 -98.37 32.18 -17.08
C LEU A 306 -98.83 33.20 -18.14
N LEU A 307 -98.15 33.29 -19.29
CA LEU A 307 -98.58 34.12 -20.41
C LEU A 307 -99.35 33.26 -21.42
N ASP A 308 -100.51 33.76 -21.87
CA ASP A 308 -101.27 33.15 -22.95
C ASP A 308 -100.57 33.36 -24.29
N VAL A 309 -100.55 32.33 -25.15
CA VAL A 309 -99.89 32.40 -26.46
C VAL A 309 -100.72 33.27 -27.40
N THR A 310 -100.10 34.35 -27.89
CA THR A 310 -100.74 35.30 -28.81
C THR A 310 -100.58 34.84 -30.26
N GLU A 311 -101.49 35.26 -31.16
CA GLU A 311 -101.42 34.93 -32.59
C GLU A 311 -100.12 35.43 -33.25
N ALA A 312 -99.55 36.54 -32.75
CA ALA A 312 -98.24 37.06 -33.15
C ALA A 312 -97.07 36.11 -32.82
N ASP A 313 -97.16 35.32 -31.74
CA ASP A 313 -96.12 34.36 -31.36
C ASP A 313 -96.05 33.19 -32.37
N PHE A 314 -97.19 32.80 -32.95
CA PHE A 314 -97.25 31.76 -33.98
C PHE A 314 -96.51 32.18 -35.25
N ASP A 315 -96.54 33.46 -35.61
CA ASP A 315 -95.86 33.99 -36.81
C ASP A 315 -94.35 34.16 -36.62
N GLU A 316 -93.85 34.29 -35.39
CA GLU A 316 -92.41 34.39 -35.10
C GLU A 316 -91.69 33.04 -35.04
N VAL A 317 -92.38 31.97 -34.64
CA VAL A 317 -91.86 30.60 -34.60
C VAL A 317 -91.21 30.15 -35.94
N PRO A 318 -91.85 30.31 -37.12
CA PRO A 318 -91.24 29.91 -38.39
C PRO A 318 -90.00 30.75 -38.73
N LYS A 319 -89.96 32.03 -38.34
CA LYS A 319 -88.79 32.91 -38.54
C LYS A 319 -87.60 32.44 -37.70
N LEU A 320 -87.83 32.11 -36.43
CA LEU A 320 -86.80 31.54 -35.55
C LEU A 320 -86.30 30.19 -36.05
N GLN A 321 -87.18 29.37 -36.62
CA GLN A 321 -86.81 28.08 -37.20
C GLN A 321 -85.93 28.25 -38.45
N HIS A 322 -86.22 29.25 -39.30
CA HIS A 322 -85.38 29.60 -40.44
C HIS A 322 -83.98 30.06 -39.99
N LEU A 323 -83.91 30.97 -39.01
CA LEU A 323 -82.65 31.48 -38.48
C LEU A 323 -81.82 30.37 -37.80
N LYS A 324 -82.46 29.44 -37.09
CA LYS A 324 -81.81 28.25 -36.53
C LYS A 324 -81.19 27.39 -37.63
N ASN A 325 -81.90 27.18 -38.74
CA ASN A 325 -81.38 26.41 -39.86
C ASN A 325 -80.16 27.08 -40.49
N GLU A 326 -80.19 28.41 -40.62
CA GLU A 326 -79.06 29.20 -41.11
C GLU A 326 -77.85 29.10 -40.15
N MET A 327 -78.09 29.25 -38.84
CA MET A 327 -77.06 29.06 -37.81
C MET A 327 -76.42 27.67 -37.88
N VAL A 328 -77.22 26.62 -38.05
CA VAL A 328 -76.71 25.24 -38.21
C VAL A 328 -75.87 25.11 -39.48
N GLN A 329 -76.25 25.75 -40.58
CA GLN A 329 -75.42 25.77 -41.78
C GLN A 329 -74.09 26.50 -41.54
N MET A 330 -74.10 27.62 -40.80
CA MET A 330 -72.88 28.35 -40.44
C MET A 330 -71.97 27.54 -39.50
N ILE A 331 -72.51 26.78 -38.55
CA ILE A 331 -71.74 25.87 -37.70
C ILE A 331 -71.07 24.79 -38.56
N ARG A 332 -71.81 24.19 -39.50
CA ARG A 332 -71.25 23.18 -40.41
C ARG A 332 -70.13 23.75 -41.28
N ARG A 333 -70.28 24.99 -41.77
CA ARG A 333 -69.21 25.70 -42.49
C ARG A 333 -67.99 25.94 -41.60
N THR A 334 -68.20 26.35 -40.36
CA THR A 334 -67.10 26.60 -39.40
C THR A 334 -66.34 25.33 -39.08
N GLN A 335 -67.03 24.21 -38.80
CA GLN A 335 -66.39 22.90 -38.60
C GLN A 335 -65.64 22.41 -39.85
N HIS A 336 -66.15 22.75 -41.04
CA HIS A 336 -65.44 22.44 -42.28
C HIS A 336 -64.15 23.26 -42.40
N LEU A 337 -64.19 24.56 -42.06
CA LEU A 337 -63.00 25.42 -42.04
C LEU A 337 -61.98 24.95 -40.99
N GLU A 338 -62.41 24.54 -39.80
CA GLU A 338 -61.50 23.96 -38.78
C GLU A 338 -60.77 22.73 -39.32
N LYS A 339 -61.47 21.82 -40.00
CA LYS A 339 -60.84 20.67 -40.67
C LYS A 339 -59.85 21.09 -41.76
N GLN A 340 -60.12 22.19 -42.46
CA GLN A 340 -59.18 22.73 -43.46
C GLN A 340 -57.95 23.35 -42.79
N VAL A 341 -58.11 24.03 -41.65
CA VAL A 341 -56.99 24.57 -40.86
C VAL A 341 -56.12 23.43 -40.32
N ASP A 342 -56.70 22.36 -39.78
CA ASP A 342 -55.94 21.18 -39.36
C ASP A 342 -55.11 20.58 -40.52
N GLN A 343 -55.67 20.55 -41.73
CA GLN A 343 -54.94 20.11 -42.93
C GLN A 343 -53.82 21.07 -43.31
N LEU A 344 -54.03 22.37 -43.15
CA LEU A 344 -53.00 23.39 -43.38
C LEU A 344 -51.88 23.28 -42.34
N ASP A 345 -52.18 23.02 -41.06
CA ASP A 345 -51.18 22.82 -40.01
C ASP A 345 -50.31 21.59 -40.26
N VAL A 346 -50.89 20.51 -40.80
CA VAL A 346 -50.11 19.36 -41.29
C VAL A 346 -49.19 19.77 -42.44
N LYS A 347 -49.68 20.58 -43.38
CA LYS A 347 -48.85 21.10 -44.50
C LYS A 347 -47.76 22.06 -44.01
N ILE A 348 -48.06 22.95 -43.07
CA ILE A 348 -47.09 23.86 -42.45
C ILE A 348 -46.04 23.05 -41.69
N GLY A 349 -46.43 22.03 -40.94
CA GLY A 349 -45.49 21.12 -40.28
C GLY A 349 -44.57 20.39 -41.27
N LEU A 350 -45.08 19.98 -42.43
CA LEU A 350 -44.27 19.43 -43.51
C LEU A 350 -43.34 20.46 -44.14
N LEU A 351 -43.79 21.72 -44.29
CA LEU A 351 -42.96 22.82 -44.80
C LEU A 351 -41.86 23.21 -43.82
N VAL A 352 -42.15 23.27 -42.51
CA VAL A 352 -41.16 23.52 -41.46
C VAL A 352 -40.14 22.38 -41.41
N HIS A 353 -40.58 21.13 -41.54
CA HIS A 353 -39.66 19.99 -41.63
C HIS A 353 -38.78 20.07 -42.88
N ASN A 354 -39.33 20.44 -44.03
CA ASN A 354 -38.56 20.68 -45.26
C ASN A 354 -37.60 21.87 -45.11
N HIS A 355 -38.00 22.91 -44.38
CA HIS A 355 -37.15 24.07 -44.12
C HIS A 355 -35.99 23.70 -43.20
N ILE A 356 -36.23 22.94 -42.12
CA ILE A 356 -35.20 22.43 -41.21
C ILE A 356 -34.22 21.53 -41.97
N ASN A 357 -34.72 20.63 -42.82
CA ASN A 357 -33.88 19.77 -43.65
C ASN A 357 -33.05 20.58 -44.66
N MET A 358 -33.59 21.67 -45.22
CA MET A 358 -32.85 22.58 -46.11
C MET A 358 -31.80 23.40 -45.36
N THR A 359 -32.09 23.86 -44.14
CA THR A 359 -31.11 24.61 -43.33
C THR A 359 -30.00 23.71 -42.79
N ASP A 360 -30.29 22.47 -42.42
CA ASP A 360 -29.25 21.49 -42.08
C ASP A 360 -28.36 21.18 -43.30
N HIS A 361 -28.95 21.15 -44.50
CA HIS A 361 -28.18 21.04 -45.75
C HIS A 361 -27.31 22.27 -46.02
N ILE A 362 -27.81 23.48 -45.74
CA ILE A 362 -27.04 24.73 -45.90
C ILE A 362 -25.92 24.84 -44.85
N LEU A 363 -26.17 24.45 -43.60
CA LEU A 363 -25.14 24.39 -42.55
C LEU A 363 -24.05 23.34 -42.82
N SER A 364 -24.37 22.29 -43.60
CA SER A 364 -23.37 21.33 -44.09
C SER A 364 -22.52 21.89 -45.23
N ILE A 365 -23.08 22.78 -46.06
CA ILE A 365 -22.37 23.49 -47.14
C ILE A 365 -21.47 24.59 -46.56
N ASP A 366 -21.87 25.25 -45.47
CA ASP A 366 -21.07 26.30 -44.83
C ASP A 366 -19.83 25.76 -44.08
N LYS A 367 -19.84 24.49 -43.66
CA LYS A 367 -18.64 23.84 -43.10
C LYS A 367 -17.60 23.43 -44.15
N GLU A 368 -18.01 23.30 -45.42
CA GLU A 368 -17.06 23.04 -46.51
C GLU A 368 -16.35 24.31 -47.02
N ASN A 369 -16.77 25.52 -46.57
CA ASN A 369 -16.28 26.78 -47.11
C ASN A 369 -15.49 27.69 -46.14
N LEU A 370 -15.05 27.19 -44.97
CA LEU A 370 -14.12 27.94 -44.11
C LEU A 370 -12.96 27.07 -43.58
N SER A 371 -11.94 26.86 -44.43
CA SER A 371 -10.49 26.96 -44.10
C SER A 371 -9.61 26.44 -45.26
N PRO A 372 -8.70 27.24 -45.84
CA PRO A 372 -7.69 26.73 -46.76
C PRO A 372 -6.43 26.28 -45.99
N ASN A 373 -5.77 25.23 -46.50
CA ASN A 373 -4.48 24.62 -46.12
C ASN A 373 -4.48 23.50 -45.05
N VAL A 374 -4.33 22.26 -45.52
CA VAL A 374 -3.27 21.25 -45.23
C VAL A 374 -3.58 19.96 -46.05
N PRO A 375 -2.60 19.17 -46.54
CA PRO A 375 -2.81 18.18 -47.61
C PRO A 375 -3.20 16.74 -47.13
N SER A 376 -4.14 16.14 -47.90
CA SER A 376 -4.43 14.72 -48.27
C SER A 376 -3.85 13.53 -47.45
N PRO A 377 -4.54 12.35 -47.32
CA PRO A 377 -4.68 11.46 -48.49
C PRO A 377 -5.93 10.53 -48.57
N ASN A 378 -6.21 10.11 -49.81
CA ASN A 378 -6.83 8.84 -50.24
C ASN A 378 -8.34 8.61 -50.05
N ALA A 379 -9.14 9.16 -50.97
CA ALA A 379 -10.38 8.54 -51.43
C ALA A 379 -10.24 8.18 -52.92
N ALA A 380 -9.65 7.00 -53.17
CA ALA A 380 -9.64 6.39 -54.50
C ALA A 380 -10.85 5.46 -54.62
N ASN A 381 -11.56 5.60 -55.76
CA ASN A 381 -12.52 4.66 -56.36
C ASN A 381 -13.85 4.48 -55.58
N ILE A 382 -15.02 4.64 -56.19
CA ILE A 382 -15.46 4.02 -57.44
C ILE A 382 -16.51 4.93 -58.11
N LYS A 383 -16.27 5.23 -59.39
CA LYS A 383 -17.31 5.62 -60.34
C LYS A 383 -18.18 4.39 -60.65
N SER A 384 -19.50 4.50 -60.63
CA SER A 384 -20.30 3.95 -61.74
C SER A 384 -21.72 4.54 -61.82
N LYS A 385 -21.96 5.08 -63.01
CA LYS A 385 -23.22 5.12 -63.76
C LYS A 385 -24.29 4.11 -63.28
N HIS A 386 -25.44 4.62 -62.86
CA HIS A 386 -26.73 4.19 -63.39
C HIS A 386 -27.74 5.34 -63.33
N GLY A 387 -27.96 5.96 -64.49
CA GLY A 387 -29.17 6.73 -64.75
C GLY A 387 -30.32 5.75 -64.85
N GLY A 388 -31.29 5.86 -63.93
CA GLY A 388 -32.43 4.95 -63.88
C GLY A 388 -32.94 4.66 -62.47
N SER A 389 -32.98 5.65 -61.58
CA SER A 389 -33.76 5.55 -60.32
C SER A 389 -33.90 6.88 -59.58
N ARG A 390 -34.15 7.99 -60.28
CA ARG A 390 -34.58 9.23 -59.59
C ARG A 390 -36.11 9.32 -59.45
N GLU A 391 -36.86 8.61 -60.30
CA GLU A 391 -38.33 8.60 -60.22
C GLU A 391 -38.86 7.63 -59.15
N LEU A 392 -38.19 6.49 -58.92
CA LEU A 392 -38.60 5.52 -57.88
C LEU A 392 -38.26 5.99 -56.44
N LEU A 393 -37.31 6.91 -56.28
CA LEU A 393 -36.96 7.50 -54.97
C LEU A 393 -37.91 8.64 -54.55
N ARG A 394 -38.67 9.24 -55.48
CA ARG A 394 -39.74 10.20 -55.14
C ARG A 394 -41.01 9.51 -54.65
N VAL A 395 -41.28 8.30 -55.11
CA VAL A 395 -42.43 7.49 -54.66
C VAL A 395 -42.09 6.74 -53.35
N ALA A 396 -40.84 6.34 -53.15
CA ALA A 396 -40.40 5.69 -51.90
C ALA A 396 -40.34 6.64 -50.68
N THR A 397 -40.24 7.96 -50.89
CA THR A 397 -40.25 8.98 -49.83
C THR A 397 -41.66 9.41 -49.39
N MET A 398 -42.71 8.87 -50.03
CA MET A 398 -44.08 8.83 -49.51
C MET A 398 -44.40 7.53 -48.76
N ARG A 399 -43.40 6.76 -48.32
CA ARG A 399 -43.61 5.91 -47.16
C ARG A 399 -43.89 6.85 -46.00
N VAL A 400 -45.19 7.02 -45.70
CA VAL A 400 -45.73 7.42 -44.39
C VAL A 400 -44.64 7.24 -43.36
N GLN A 401 -44.06 8.33 -42.85
CA GLN A 401 -43.10 8.25 -41.76
C GLN A 401 -43.81 7.56 -40.61
N LYS A 402 -43.73 6.22 -40.54
CA LYS A 402 -44.23 5.44 -39.42
C LYS A 402 -43.22 5.63 -38.32
N GLY A 403 -43.57 6.45 -37.34
CA GLY A 403 -42.73 6.75 -36.19
C GLY A 403 -43.23 7.98 -35.44
N LEU A 404 -42.63 8.26 -34.28
CA LEU A 404 -42.97 9.38 -33.38
C LEU A 404 -42.84 10.78 -34.01
N LYS A 405 -42.22 10.89 -35.19
CA LYS A 405 -42.11 12.12 -35.99
C LYS A 405 -43.26 12.32 -36.97
N ALA A 406 -44.15 11.35 -37.14
CA ALA A 406 -45.39 11.54 -37.89
C ALA A 406 -46.20 12.66 -37.22
N LEU A 407 -46.80 13.56 -37.99
CA LEU A 407 -47.64 14.63 -37.45
C LEU A 407 -49.09 14.15 -37.15
N THR A 408 -49.28 12.91 -36.72
CA THR A 408 -50.60 12.36 -36.37
C THR A 408 -50.91 12.59 -34.88
N LYS A 409 -52.20 12.60 -34.51
CA LYS A 409 -52.61 12.75 -33.10
C LYS A 409 -52.04 11.63 -32.21
N GLU A 410 -52.03 10.40 -32.73
CA GLU A 410 -51.54 9.21 -32.01
C GLU A 410 -50.02 9.22 -31.77
N SER A 411 -49.22 9.73 -32.71
CA SER A 411 -47.77 9.86 -32.53
C SER A 411 -47.42 10.96 -31.52
N ARG A 412 -48.21 12.04 -31.46
CA ARG A 412 -48.07 13.10 -30.44
C ARG A 412 -48.38 12.57 -29.03
N GLU A 413 -49.44 11.78 -28.87
CA GLU A 413 -49.76 11.12 -27.59
C GLU A 413 -48.65 10.15 -27.15
N LYS A 414 -48.11 9.36 -28.09
CA LYS A 414 -46.94 8.49 -27.82
C LYS A 414 -45.69 9.30 -27.45
N LEU A 415 -45.45 10.44 -28.09
CA LEU A 415 -44.32 11.32 -27.79
C LEU A 415 -44.41 11.85 -26.34
N LEU A 416 -45.60 12.30 -25.92
CA LEU A 416 -45.86 12.72 -24.54
C LEU A 416 -45.65 11.56 -23.56
N GLY A 417 -46.07 10.33 -23.92
CA GLY A 417 -45.80 9.13 -23.13
C GLY A 417 -44.31 8.86 -22.93
N TYR A 418 -43.51 8.93 -24.00
CA TYR A 418 -42.05 8.77 -23.88
C TYR A 418 -41.41 9.91 -23.10
N GLN A 419 -41.90 11.15 -23.20
CA GLN A 419 -41.41 12.26 -22.39
C GLN A 419 -41.60 12.00 -20.89
N HIS A 420 -42.78 11.51 -20.49
CA HIS A 420 -43.02 11.11 -19.10
C HIS A 420 -42.12 9.94 -18.66
N LEU A 421 -41.89 8.96 -19.53
CA LEU A 421 -40.99 7.83 -19.25
C LEU A 421 -39.53 8.30 -19.06
N PHE A 422 -39.02 9.15 -19.96
CA PHE A 422 -37.66 9.68 -19.84
C PHE A 422 -37.49 10.54 -18.60
N TYR A 423 -38.51 11.32 -18.24
CA TYR A 423 -38.53 12.06 -16.97
C TYR A 423 -38.43 11.12 -15.75
N LEU A 424 -39.14 10.00 -15.77
CA LEU A 424 -39.04 8.98 -14.72
C LEU A 424 -37.63 8.36 -14.65
N LEU A 425 -37.05 8.02 -15.80
CA LEU A 425 -35.70 7.46 -15.88
C LEU A 425 -34.61 8.44 -15.42
N GLN A 426 -34.78 9.74 -15.70
CA GLN A 426 -33.89 10.80 -15.23
C GLN A 426 -33.98 11.01 -13.71
N THR A 427 -35.19 10.93 -13.14
CA THR A 427 -35.41 11.21 -11.71
C THR A 427 -35.11 10.01 -10.80
N GLN A 428 -35.28 8.79 -11.31
CA GLN A 428 -35.05 7.55 -10.58
C GLN A 428 -33.83 6.77 -11.13
N PRO A 429 -32.63 6.96 -10.54
CA PRO A 429 -31.37 6.43 -11.09
C PRO A 429 -31.25 4.89 -11.02
N HIS A 430 -32.00 4.23 -10.13
CA HIS A 430 -31.93 2.78 -9.92
C HIS A 430 -32.27 1.97 -11.18
N TYR A 431 -33.20 2.46 -12.02
CA TYR A 431 -33.56 1.78 -13.26
C TYR A 431 -32.41 1.74 -14.25
N LEU A 432 -31.76 2.89 -14.47
CA LEU A 432 -30.63 3.00 -15.37
C LEU A 432 -29.37 2.32 -14.80
N ALA A 433 -29.15 2.39 -13.48
CA ALA A 433 -28.06 1.66 -12.83
C ALA A 433 -28.21 0.14 -13.05
N THR A 434 -29.41 -0.42 -12.81
CA THR A 434 -29.67 -1.86 -13.05
C THR A 434 -29.52 -2.23 -14.53
N LEU A 435 -29.93 -1.34 -15.43
CA LEU A 435 -29.77 -1.53 -16.87
C LEU A 435 -28.28 -1.60 -17.27
N ILE A 436 -27.45 -0.70 -16.74
CA ILE A 436 -26.00 -0.67 -16.99
C ILE A 436 -25.34 -2.00 -16.61
N PHE A 437 -25.75 -2.63 -15.50
CA PHE A 437 -25.20 -3.92 -15.06
C PHE A 437 -25.75 -5.14 -15.81
N SER A 438 -26.92 -5.02 -16.43
CA SER A 438 -27.55 -6.12 -17.17
C SER A 438 -26.92 -6.34 -18.56
N ILE A 439 -25.97 -5.49 -18.97
CA ILE A 439 -25.41 -5.47 -20.32
C ILE A 439 -24.06 -6.22 -20.36
N PRO A 440 -23.85 -7.12 -21.34
CA PRO A 440 -22.60 -7.88 -21.46
C PRO A 440 -21.37 -6.99 -21.68
N PRO A 441 -20.22 -7.29 -21.05
CA PRO A 441 -19.05 -6.40 -20.99
C PRO A 441 -18.22 -6.27 -22.29
N GLY A 442 -18.76 -6.63 -23.46
CA GLY A 442 -17.96 -6.87 -24.67
C GLY A 442 -18.16 -5.94 -25.89
N LYS A 443 -19.31 -5.25 -26.05
CA LYS A 443 -19.62 -4.57 -27.34
C LYS A 443 -20.38 -3.24 -27.30
N THR A 444 -20.73 -2.69 -26.13
CA THR A 444 -21.76 -1.63 -26.07
C THR A 444 -21.51 -0.47 -25.10
N THR A 445 -20.28 -0.25 -24.61
CA THR A 445 -20.03 0.89 -23.68
C THR A 445 -20.30 2.23 -24.35
N GLN A 446 -19.82 2.45 -25.59
CA GLN A 446 -20.10 3.67 -26.35
C GLN A 446 -21.59 3.85 -26.66
N PHE A 447 -22.31 2.75 -26.92
CA PHE A 447 -23.75 2.81 -27.15
C PHE A 447 -24.48 3.28 -25.89
N ILE A 448 -24.13 2.72 -24.73
CA ILE A 448 -24.76 3.09 -23.46
C ILE A 448 -24.32 4.48 -23.00
N GLU A 449 -23.06 4.86 -23.19
CA GLU A 449 -22.57 6.22 -23.01
C GLU A 449 -23.44 7.20 -23.82
N ASN A 450 -23.63 6.95 -25.12
CA ASN A 450 -24.45 7.81 -25.97
C ASN A 450 -25.92 7.83 -25.52
N VAL A 451 -26.51 6.70 -25.16
CA VAL A 451 -27.90 6.64 -24.69
C VAL A 451 -28.07 7.42 -23.39
N ILE A 452 -27.20 7.19 -22.41
CA ILE A 452 -27.24 7.89 -21.12
C ILE A 452 -26.96 9.38 -21.31
N PHE A 453 -25.92 9.77 -22.04
CA PHE A 453 -25.62 11.18 -22.26
C PHE A 453 -26.73 11.88 -23.04
N THR A 454 -27.34 11.24 -24.03
CA THR A 454 -28.50 11.81 -24.74
C THR A 454 -29.70 11.95 -23.82
N LEU A 455 -29.96 10.98 -22.94
CA LEU A 455 -31.05 11.07 -21.96
C LEU A 455 -30.86 12.22 -20.97
N TYR A 456 -29.63 12.58 -20.63
CA TYR A 456 -29.32 13.70 -19.73
C TYR A 456 -28.84 14.96 -20.46
N ASN A 457 -29.09 15.09 -21.77
CA ASN A 457 -28.66 16.23 -22.58
C ASN A 457 -27.18 16.61 -22.39
N TYR A 458 -26.29 15.62 -22.25
CA TYR A 458 -24.86 15.78 -21.98
C TYR A 458 -24.54 16.62 -20.72
N GLY A 459 -25.49 16.75 -19.80
CA GLY A 459 -25.34 17.58 -18.60
C GLY A 459 -25.29 19.08 -18.89
N ALA A 460 -25.93 19.55 -19.97
CA ALA A 460 -25.93 20.95 -20.36
C ALA A 460 -26.59 21.88 -19.32
N ASN A 461 -27.59 21.39 -18.58
CA ASN A 461 -28.25 22.12 -17.50
C ASN A 461 -27.77 21.64 -16.13
N ASP A 462 -27.74 22.53 -15.12
CA ASP A 462 -27.37 22.17 -13.75
C ASP A 462 -28.23 21.04 -13.17
N ARG A 463 -29.52 21.05 -13.49
CA ARG A 463 -30.46 19.99 -13.13
C ARG A 463 -30.03 18.65 -13.72
N ASP A 464 -29.78 18.62 -15.03
CA ASP A 464 -29.46 17.38 -15.75
C ASP A 464 -28.09 16.86 -15.32
N ASN A 465 -27.13 17.76 -15.06
CA ASN A 465 -25.83 17.44 -14.50
C ASN A 465 -25.94 16.84 -13.09
N TYR A 466 -26.73 17.44 -12.19
CA TYR A 466 -26.98 16.88 -10.86
C TYR A 466 -27.59 15.48 -10.93
N LEU A 467 -28.58 15.27 -11.80
CA LEU A 467 -29.23 13.96 -11.94
C LEU A 467 -28.29 12.92 -12.57
N LEU A 468 -27.45 13.33 -13.52
CA LEU A 468 -26.42 12.46 -14.12
C LEU A 468 -25.34 12.07 -13.09
N LEU A 469 -24.87 13.01 -12.27
CA LEU A 469 -23.95 12.73 -11.17
C LEU A 469 -24.59 11.80 -10.13
N LYS A 470 -25.88 11.98 -9.85
CA LYS A 470 -26.65 11.08 -8.98
C LYS A 470 -26.73 9.67 -9.57
N LEU A 471 -26.91 9.53 -10.88
CA LEU A 471 -26.84 8.25 -11.58
C LEU A 471 -25.46 7.61 -11.47
N PHE A 472 -24.38 8.37 -11.73
CA PHE A 472 -23.01 7.85 -11.60
C PHE A 472 -22.71 7.38 -10.18
N LYS A 473 -23.14 8.13 -9.16
CA LYS A 473 -23.00 7.72 -7.76
C LYS A 473 -23.68 6.37 -7.52
N THR A 474 -24.96 6.25 -7.84
CA THR A 474 -25.73 5.03 -7.60
C THR A 474 -25.18 3.84 -8.41
N ALA A 475 -24.78 4.06 -9.66
CA ALA A 475 -24.19 3.03 -10.50
C ALA A 475 -22.81 2.57 -9.98
N LEU A 476 -21.98 3.49 -9.47
CA LEU A 476 -20.66 3.18 -8.93
C LEU A 476 -20.77 2.44 -7.59
N GLU A 477 -21.72 2.82 -6.72
CA GLU A 477 -22.04 2.08 -5.49
C GLU A 477 -22.41 0.62 -5.79
N GLU A 478 -23.25 0.39 -6.81
CA GLU A 478 -23.60 -0.96 -7.25
C GLU A 478 -22.43 -1.68 -7.95
N GLU A 479 -21.55 -0.98 -8.67
CA GLU A 479 -20.35 -1.57 -9.31
C GLU A 479 -19.39 -2.13 -8.26
N ILE A 480 -19.09 -1.32 -7.23
CA ILE A 480 -18.22 -1.71 -6.13
C ILE A 480 -18.82 -2.90 -5.39
N ARG A 481 -20.13 -2.84 -5.09
CA ARG A 481 -20.81 -3.90 -4.35
C ARG A 481 -20.83 -5.24 -5.08
N CYS A 482 -20.99 -5.23 -6.41
CA CYS A 482 -21.20 -6.45 -7.19
C CYS A 482 -19.94 -7.00 -7.86
N LYS A 483 -18.96 -6.16 -8.23
CA LYS A 483 -17.80 -6.57 -9.04
C LYS A 483 -16.45 -6.46 -8.35
N VAL A 484 -16.31 -5.64 -7.31
CA VAL A 484 -15.01 -5.37 -6.69
C VAL A 484 -14.83 -6.24 -5.43
N LEU A 485 -13.98 -7.26 -5.52
CA LEU A 485 -13.61 -8.10 -4.38
C LEU A 485 -12.32 -7.61 -3.71
N ARG A 486 -11.36 -7.09 -4.50
CA ARG A 486 -10.13 -6.47 -4.01
C ARG A 486 -9.94 -5.09 -4.63
N ILE A 487 -9.30 -4.17 -3.89
CA ILE A 487 -9.05 -2.79 -4.34
C ILE A 487 -8.19 -2.77 -5.63
N SER A 488 -7.29 -3.75 -5.79
CA SER A 488 -6.50 -3.93 -7.02
C SER A 488 -7.36 -4.16 -8.26
N ASP A 489 -8.56 -4.72 -8.11
CA ASP A 489 -9.44 -5.05 -9.23
C ASP A 489 -10.06 -3.78 -9.85
N ILE A 490 -10.04 -2.65 -9.14
CA ILE A 490 -10.45 -1.35 -9.68
C ILE A 490 -9.40 -0.83 -10.69
N ASN A 491 -8.11 -1.00 -10.39
CA ASN A 491 -7.01 -0.52 -11.23
C ASN A 491 -6.72 -1.45 -12.41
N THR A 492 -6.79 -2.77 -12.20
CA THR A 492 -6.52 -3.78 -13.24
C THR A 492 -7.77 -4.14 -14.03
N GLY A 493 -8.96 -3.90 -13.47
CA GLY A 493 -10.22 -4.24 -14.10
C GLY A 493 -10.63 -3.31 -15.24
N ASN A 494 -11.71 -3.68 -15.92
CA ASN A 494 -12.39 -2.85 -16.90
C ASN A 494 -13.77 -2.40 -16.33
N PRO A 495 -13.80 -1.55 -15.28
CA PRO A 495 -15.04 -1.06 -14.69
C PRO A 495 -15.79 -0.16 -15.68
N MET A 496 -17.06 -0.49 -15.92
CA MET A 496 -17.88 0.16 -16.95
C MET A 496 -18.29 1.56 -16.50
N VAL A 497 -18.66 1.73 -15.22
CA VAL A 497 -19.13 3.03 -14.71
C VAL A 497 -17.98 4.02 -14.67
N VAL A 498 -16.79 3.58 -14.26
CA VAL A 498 -15.57 4.41 -14.27
C VAL A 498 -15.23 4.88 -15.69
N LYS A 499 -15.28 3.99 -16.69
CA LYS A 499 -15.06 4.38 -18.09
C LYS A 499 -16.06 5.42 -18.57
N MET A 500 -17.34 5.24 -18.23
CA MET A 500 -18.40 6.18 -18.58
C MET A 500 -18.20 7.55 -17.90
N ILE A 501 -17.73 7.58 -16.64
CA ILE A 501 -17.39 8.83 -15.94
C ILE A 501 -16.18 9.52 -16.60
N VAL A 502 -15.14 8.77 -16.97
CA VAL A 502 -13.99 9.33 -17.69
C VAL A 502 -14.40 9.86 -19.06
N ALA A 503 -15.28 9.15 -19.79
CA ALA A 503 -15.82 9.60 -21.07
C ALA A 503 -16.64 10.90 -20.93
N PHE A 504 -17.43 11.03 -19.86
CA PHE A 504 -18.15 12.26 -19.54
C PHE A 504 -17.18 13.44 -19.30
N ASN A 505 -16.12 13.22 -18.50
CA ASN A 505 -15.11 14.26 -18.23
C ASN A 505 -14.25 14.59 -19.45
N ARG A 506 -14.16 13.70 -20.45
CA ARG A 506 -13.53 14.01 -21.74
C ARG A 506 -14.39 14.92 -22.62
N SER A 507 -15.68 15.08 -22.31
CA SER A 507 -16.64 15.81 -23.14
C SER A 507 -16.94 17.20 -22.54
N GLY A 508 -16.78 18.25 -23.34
CA GLY A 508 -17.19 19.63 -23.01
C GLY A 508 -16.40 20.26 -21.85
N HIS A 509 -16.96 20.23 -20.64
CA HIS A 509 -16.47 20.97 -19.48
C HIS A 509 -15.14 20.42 -18.93
N GLY A 510 -14.96 19.10 -18.88
CA GLY A 510 -13.72 18.52 -18.33
C GLY A 510 -12.52 18.62 -19.27
N GLN A 511 -12.74 18.70 -20.59
CA GLN A 511 -11.68 18.97 -21.57
C GLN A 511 -11.14 20.39 -21.43
N ALA A 512 -12.01 21.38 -21.19
CA ALA A 512 -11.60 22.75 -20.94
C ALA A 512 -10.70 22.84 -19.69
N ALA A 513 -11.11 22.20 -18.58
CA ALA A 513 -10.31 22.18 -17.36
C ALA A 513 -8.94 21.48 -17.54
N LEU A 514 -8.89 20.33 -18.22
CA LEU A 514 -7.63 19.65 -18.52
C LEU A 514 -6.72 20.49 -19.40
N ARG A 515 -7.28 21.16 -20.41
CA ARG A 515 -6.53 22.08 -21.26
C ARG A 515 -5.97 23.23 -20.41
N ASP A 516 -6.77 23.86 -19.55
CA ASP A 516 -6.31 25.02 -18.79
C ASP A 516 -5.19 24.64 -17.79
N ILE A 517 -5.22 23.43 -17.22
CA ILE A 517 -4.18 22.91 -16.31
C ILE A 517 -2.92 22.45 -17.06
N LEU A 518 -3.08 21.63 -18.10
CA LEU A 518 -1.96 20.94 -18.76
C LEU A 518 -1.41 21.72 -19.96
N ALA A 519 -2.20 22.51 -20.68
CA ALA A 519 -1.72 23.25 -21.84
C ALA A 519 -0.52 24.17 -21.54
N PRO A 520 -0.46 24.95 -20.45
CA PRO A 520 0.73 25.78 -20.19
C PRO A 520 1.98 24.96 -19.85
N LEU A 521 1.83 23.72 -19.37
CA LEU A 521 2.96 22.81 -19.12
C LEU A 521 3.42 22.15 -20.43
N VAL A 522 2.47 21.63 -21.20
CA VAL A 522 2.74 21.00 -22.50
C VAL A 522 3.34 22.00 -23.47
N ASN A 523 2.82 23.23 -23.52
CA ASN A 523 3.40 24.29 -24.36
C ASN A 523 4.82 24.66 -23.93
N ARG A 524 5.14 24.65 -22.64
CA ARG A 524 6.53 24.86 -22.18
C ARG A 524 7.47 23.77 -22.68
N VAL A 525 7.04 22.52 -22.63
CA VAL A 525 7.80 21.37 -23.15
C VAL A 525 7.93 21.44 -24.68
N LEU A 526 6.87 21.83 -25.39
CA LEU A 526 6.89 21.93 -26.85
C LEU A 526 7.74 23.11 -27.37
N ILE A 527 7.87 24.19 -26.59
CA ILE A 527 8.71 25.35 -26.94
C ILE A 527 10.20 25.05 -26.71
N ASP A 528 10.52 24.15 -25.78
CA ASP A 528 11.90 23.78 -25.48
C ASP A 528 12.44 22.77 -26.51
N ASN A 529 13.04 23.30 -27.57
CA ASN A 529 13.65 22.51 -28.64
C ASN A 529 14.94 21.78 -28.21
N ILE A 530 15.44 22.02 -26.99
CA ILE A 530 16.70 21.44 -26.47
C ILE A 530 16.38 20.27 -25.52
N LEU A 531 15.12 20.13 -25.09
CA LEU A 531 14.73 19.14 -24.10
C LEU A 531 14.72 17.72 -24.68
N GLN A 532 15.73 16.93 -24.35
CA GLN A 532 15.77 15.49 -24.63
C GLN A 532 15.37 14.70 -23.39
N MET A 533 14.14 14.16 -23.39
CA MET A 533 13.58 13.34 -22.29
C MET A 533 13.89 11.84 -22.45
N ASN A 534 14.97 11.49 -23.14
CA ASN A 534 15.36 10.09 -23.30
C ASN A 534 16.14 9.64 -22.07
N THR A 535 15.59 8.68 -21.33
CA THR A 535 16.26 8.07 -20.17
C THR A 535 16.92 6.73 -20.51
N ASN A 536 16.79 6.26 -21.76
CA ASN A 536 17.39 5.02 -22.21
C ASN A 536 18.87 5.24 -22.57
N PRO A 537 19.83 4.65 -21.84
CA PRO A 537 21.25 4.93 -22.03
C PRO A 537 21.77 4.55 -23.42
N LEU A 538 21.22 3.50 -24.05
CA LEU A 538 21.63 3.08 -25.40
C LEU A 538 21.19 4.10 -26.46
N GLU A 539 20.02 4.71 -26.32
CA GLU A 539 19.54 5.74 -27.25
C GLU A 539 20.31 7.05 -27.09
N ILE A 540 20.68 7.41 -25.85
CA ILE A 540 21.56 8.56 -25.59
C ILE A 540 22.93 8.34 -26.22
N TYR A 541 23.51 7.14 -26.04
CA TYR A 541 24.80 6.77 -26.63
C TYR A 541 24.76 6.79 -28.16
N ARG A 542 23.72 6.22 -28.77
CA ARG A 542 23.50 6.28 -30.23
C ARG A 542 23.31 7.71 -30.73
N HIS A 543 22.57 8.54 -29.99
CA HIS A 543 22.37 9.94 -30.35
C HIS A 543 23.68 10.73 -30.26
N TRP A 544 24.49 10.48 -29.23
CA TRP A 544 25.82 11.06 -29.08
C TRP A 544 26.75 10.64 -30.21
N LEU A 545 26.81 9.35 -30.54
CA LEU A 545 27.57 8.81 -31.67
C LEU A 545 27.17 9.47 -33.00
N ASN A 546 25.87 9.49 -33.30
CA ASN A 546 25.35 10.11 -34.51
C ASN A 546 25.69 11.61 -34.57
N THR A 547 25.63 12.31 -33.44
CA THR A 547 26.01 13.73 -33.37
C THR A 547 27.51 13.92 -33.62
N MET A 548 28.36 13.03 -33.09
CA MET A 548 29.80 13.05 -33.36
C MET A 548 30.12 12.76 -34.83
N GLU A 549 29.49 11.76 -35.43
CA GLU A 549 29.70 11.39 -36.85
C GLU A 549 29.22 12.47 -37.82
N ILE A 550 28.12 13.15 -37.49
CA ILE A 550 27.64 14.31 -38.25
C ILE A 550 28.64 15.47 -38.15
N GLN A 551 29.29 15.68 -37.01
CA GLN A 551 30.28 16.74 -36.82
C GLN A 551 31.63 16.43 -37.49
N THR A 552 32.07 15.17 -37.49
CA THR A 552 33.35 14.76 -38.06
C THR A 552 33.26 14.39 -39.54
N GLY A 553 32.06 14.06 -40.06
CA GLY A 553 31.84 13.65 -41.45
C GLY A 553 32.41 12.28 -41.80
N GLN A 554 32.86 11.52 -40.79
CA GLN A 554 33.45 10.19 -40.94
C GLN A 554 32.84 9.23 -39.91
N PRO A 555 32.63 7.94 -40.25
CA PRO A 555 32.13 6.96 -39.30
C PRO A 555 33.13 6.79 -38.14
N SER A 556 32.61 6.81 -36.92
CA SER A 556 33.41 6.91 -35.69
C SER A 556 34.11 5.61 -35.28
N GLY A 557 33.80 4.50 -35.95
CA GLY A 557 34.42 3.18 -35.71
C GLY A 557 33.99 2.49 -34.40
N LEU A 558 33.07 3.11 -33.65
CA LEU A 558 32.49 2.56 -32.42
C LEU A 558 31.25 1.70 -32.73
N PRO A 559 30.98 0.63 -31.94
CA PRO A 559 29.81 -0.23 -32.16
C PRO A 559 28.50 0.49 -31.83
N TYR A 560 27.46 0.25 -32.64
CA TYR A 560 26.12 0.82 -32.48
C TYR A 560 25.21 0.04 -31.51
N GLU A 561 25.67 -1.11 -30.98
CA GLU A 561 24.94 -1.96 -30.03
C GLU A 561 25.53 -1.92 -28.62
#